data_AF-A0A2E7D6C1-F1
#
_entry.id   AF-A0A2E7D6C1-F1
#
_cell.length_a   1.000
_cell.length_b   1.000
_cell.length_c   1.000
_cell.angle_alpha   90.00
_cell.angle_beta   90.00
_cell.angle_gamma   90.00
#
_symmetry.space_group_name_H-M   'P 1'
#
loop_
_entity.id
_entity.type
_entity.pdbx_description
1 polymer ?
#
loop_
_entity_poly.entity_id
_entity_poly.type
_entity_poly.pdbx_seq_one_letter_code
_entity_poly.pdbx_strand_id
1 'polypeptide(L)'
;MDLSESILQFVAPQAFPLPRKVFAAVLKHNNILPGSRVLDVGCPSSSLTERLQQLGVDAVGWHAVAPNRGDTETIVTQPTFPDYGNERAFDAIIIREHSEYNESLSSLECQLLTAQLMASLRPTGSLSFIQECPATLANSHQDVCWEKLFSSFPGSLISEHISVNSLWSNKRQAFELRQFRIPAEQIEAAEWNRIATSALVHNTTCCDWAARKEVTRRAA
;
A
#
# COMPACT_ATOMS: atom_id res chain seq x y z
N MET A 1 9.55 -0.33 -37.01
CA MET A 1 8.51 -0.39 -35.95
C MET A 1 9.06 -1.35 -34.92
N ASP A 2 9.69 -0.79 -33.90
CA ASP A 2 10.47 -1.55 -32.92
C ASP A 2 9.60 -1.76 -31.67
N LEU A 3 9.22 -3.01 -31.43
CA LEU A 3 8.43 -3.47 -30.28
C LEU A 3 9.38 -4.12 -29.27
N SER A 4 10.46 -3.43 -28.92
CA SER A 4 11.42 -3.90 -27.94
C SER A 4 11.75 -2.78 -26.97
N GLU A 5 10.99 -2.71 -25.88
CA GLU A 5 11.37 -2.26 -24.53
C GLU A 5 10.12 -2.07 -23.66
N SER A 6 9.30 -3.13 -23.56
CA SER A 6 8.46 -3.32 -22.37
C SER A 6 9.39 -3.64 -21.20
N ILE A 7 9.99 -2.60 -20.63
CA ILE A 7 10.67 -2.69 -19.34
C ILE A 7 9.58 -2.77 -18.28
N LEU A 8 9.03 -3.98 -18.09
CA LEU A 8 8.50 -4.39 -16.80
C LEU A 8 9.71 -4.47 -15.86
N GLN A 9 10.12 -3.32 -15.34
CA GLN A 9 10.99 -3.24 -14.17
C GLN A 9 10.20 -3.84 -13.02
N PHE A 10 10.35 -5.15 -12.83
CA PHE A 10 10.00 -5.81 -11.59
C PHE A 10 10.73 -5.05 -10.48
N VAL A 11 9.97 -4.32 -9.66
CA VAL A 11 10.43 -3.87 -8.35
C VAL A 11 10.87 -5.15 -7.64
N ALA A 12 12.18 -5.29 -7.37
CA ALA A 12 12.69 -6.46 -6.70
C ALA A 12 11.97 -6.60 -5.35
N PRO A 13 11.47 -7.79 -4.99
CA PRO A 13 10.73 -7.96 -3.76
C PRO A 13 11.59 -7.54 -2.57
N GLN A 14 10.98 -6.78 -1.65
CA GLN A 14 11.57 -6.24 -0.44
C GLN A 14 12.15 -7.41 0.32
N ALA A 15 13.47 -7.36 0.51
CA ALA A 15 14.18 -8.40 1.21
C ALA A 15 13.71 -8.44 2.67
N PHE A 16 12.92 -9.46 3.01
CA PHE A 16 12.64 -9.78 4.40
C PHE A 16 13.82 -10.51 5.03
N PRO A 17 14.10 -10.25 6.33
CA PRO A 17 13.26 -9.56 7.30
C PRO A 17 13.36 -8.01 7.27
N LEU A 18 12.24 -7.30 7.54
CA LEU A 18 12.26 -5.85 7.80
C LEU A 18 13.29 -5.49 8.87
N PRO A 19 14.04 -4.39 8.70
CA PRO A 19 14.92 -3.89 9.75
C PRO A 19 14.15 -3.60 11.03
N ARG A 20 14.76 -3.90 12.19
CA ARG A 20 14.12 -3.74 13.51
C ARG A 20 13.51 -2.36 13.73
N LYS A 21 14.18 -1.29 13.25
CA LYS A 21 13.69 0.08 13.37
C LYS A 21 12.41 0.33 12.57
N VAL A 22 12.35 -0.20 11.34
CA VAL A 22 11.16 -0.10 10.47
C VAL A 22 10.02 -0.90 11.07
N PHE A 23 10.29 -2.14 11.50
CA PHE A 23 9.29 -2.98 12.16
C PHE A 23 8.73 -2.34 13.44
N ALA A 24 9.59 -1.74 14.28
CA ALA A 24 9.14 -1.01 15.48
C ALA A 24 8.27 0.21 15.15
N ALA A 25 8.62 0.95 14.08
CA ALA A 25 7.79 2.06 13.60
C ALA A 25 6.42 1.55 13.13
N VAL A 26 6.39 0.47 12.34
CA VAL A 26 5.12 -0.15 11.89
C VAL A 26 4.23 -0.52 13.06
N LEU A 27 4.75 -1.18 14.10
CA LEU A 27 3.97 -1.52 15.29
C LEU A 27 3.45 -0.27 16.00
N LYS A 28 4.33 0.72 16.22
CA LYS A 28 4.00 1.96 16.94
C LYS A 28 2.95 2.79 16.21
N HIS A 29 3.15 3.05 14.92
CA HIS A 29 2.27 3.90 14.13
C HIS A 29 0.88 3.30 14.02
N ASN A 30 0.80 1.98 13.78
CA ASN A 30 -0.46 1.28 13.64
C ASN A 30 -1.11 0.85 14.97
N ASN A 31 -0.52 1.23 16.12
CA ASN A 31 -0.97 0.81 17.45
C ASN A 31 -1.19 -0.72 17.55
N ILE A 32 -0.28 -1.50 16.95
CA ILE A 32 -0.36 -2.96 16.94
C ILE A 32 0.18 -3.47 18.27
N LEU A 33 -0.69 -4.16 19.00
CA LEU A 33 -0.43 -4.73 20.32
C LEU A 33 -0.74 -6.23 20.31
N PRO A 34 -0.31 -7.02 21.32
CA PRO A 34 -0.80 -8.38 21.49
C PRO A 34 -2.34 -8.40 21.52
N GLY A 35 -2.95 -9.29 20.73
CA GLY A 35 -4.40 -9.38 20.53
C GLY A 35 -4.96 -8.50 19.42
N SER A 36 -4.17 -7.59 18.82
CA SER A 36 -4.59 -6.87 17.61
C SER A 36 -4.81 -7.83 16.45
N ARG A 37 -5.78 -7.52 15.58
CA ARG A 37 -6.04 -8.25 14.35
C ARG A 37 -5.47 -7.48 13.16
N VAL A 38 -4.54 -8.09 12.43
CA VAL A 38 -3.76 -7.41 11.38
C VAL A 38 -3.85 -8.17 10.07
N LEU A 39 -4.06 -7.45 8.97
CA LEU A 39 -3.95 -8.00 7.62
C LEU A 39 -2.63 -7.57 7.00
N ASP A 40 -1.87 -8.53 6.49
CA ASP A 40 -0.62 -8.32 5.78
C ASP A 40 -0.80 -8.59 4.28
N VAL A 41 -0.89 -7.52 3.50
CA VAL A 41 -1.20 -7.50 2.07
C VAL A 41 0.08 -7.45 1.23
N GLY A 42 0.14 -8.28 0.20
CA GLY A 42 1.27 -8.40 -0.71
C GLY A 42 2.43 -9.19 -0.10
N CYS A 43 2.10 -10.30 0.57
CA CYS A 43 3.06 -11.15 1.26
C CYS A 43 3.51 -12.36 0.42
N PRO A 44 4.64 -12.32 -0.30
CA PRO A 44 5.12 -13.49 -1.03
C PRO A 44 5.74 -14.57 -0.12
N SER A 45 6.11 -14.26 1.14
CA SER A 45 6.96 -15.13 1.97
C SER A 45 6.50 -15.37 3.42
N SER A 46 5.24 -15.07 3.78
CA SER A 46 4.63 -15.17 5.14
C SER A 46 5.41 -14.59 6.34
N SER A 47 6.60 -14.05 6.14
CA SER A 47 7.57 -13.75 7.20
C SER A 47 7.17 -12.61 8.14
N LEU A 48 6.41 -11.62 7.68
CA LEU A 48 5.86 -10.58 8.55
C LEU A 48 4.67 -11.12 9.35
N THR A 49 3.73 -11.83 8.69
CA THR A 49 2.61 -12.50 9.34
C THR A 49 3.07 -13.40 10.48
N GLU A 50 4.03 -14.29 10.22
CA GLU A 50 4.59 -15.19 11.23
C GLU A 50 5.22 -14.42 12.41
N ARG A 51 5.96 -13.35 12.10
CA ARG A 51 6.59 -12.52 13.13
C ARG A 51 5.57 -11.77 13.99
N LEU A 52 4.46 -11.31 13.40
CA LEU A 52 3.35 -10.70 14.14
C LEU A 52 2.67 -11.75 15.04
N GLN A 53 2.42 -12.96 14.53
CA GLN A 53 1.85 -14.07 15.31
C GLN A 53 2.72 -14.45 16.51
N GLN A 54 4.05 -14.46 16.36
CA GLN A 54 4.99 -14.69 17.46
C GLN A 54 4.91 -13.62 18.57
N LEU A 55 4.38 -12.43 18.27
CA LEU A 55 4.14 -11.36 19.24
C LEU A 55 2.73 -11.41 19.84
N GLY A 56 1.93 -12.43 19.53
CA GLY A 56 0.56 -12.58 19.99
C GLY A 56 -0.45 -11.75 19.20
N VAL A 57 -0.13 -11.31 17.99
CA VAL A 57 -1.05 -10.62 17.07
C VAL A 57 -1.80 -11.65 16.23
N ASP A 58 -3.11 -11.46 16.04
CA ASP A 58 -3.92 -12.24 15.10
C ASP A 58 -3.68 -11.72 13.67
N ALA A 59 -2.59 -12.19 13.05
CA ALA A 59 -2.17 -11.75 11.73
C ALA A 59 -2.58 -12.73 10.62
N VAL A 60 -3.14 -12.20 9.53
CA VAL A 60 -3.51 -12.93 8.31
C VAL A 60 -2.74 -12.36 7.13
N GLY A 61 -2.16 -13.22 6.29
CA GLY A 61 -1.49 -12.81 5.06
C GLY A 61 -2.42 -12.93 3.84
N TRP A 62 -2.38 -11.94 2.94
CA TRP A 62 -3.01 -12.01 1.62
C TRP A 62 -2.02 -11.60 0.53
N HIS A 63 -2.01 -12.33 -0.57
CA HIS A 63 -1.18 -12.03 -1.74
C HIS A 63 -1.99 -12.33 -3.00
N ALA A 64 -2.15 -11.32 -3.85
CA ALA A 64 -2.72 -11.50 -5.18
C ALA A 64 -1.74 -12.31 -6.04
N VAL A 65 -2.11 -13.56 -6.37
CA VAL A 65 -1.34 -14.35 -7.32
C VAL A 65 -1.61 -13.78 -8.71
N ALA A 66 -0.59 -13.21 -9.35
CA ALA A 66 -0.73 -12.75 -10.73
C ALA A 66 -1.15 -13.93 -11.63
N PRO A 67 -2.16 -13.78 -12.51
CA PRO A 67 -2.51 -14.84 -13.44
C PRO A 67 -1.30 -15.11 -14.35
N ASN A 68 -0.90 -16.38 -14.45
CA ASN A 68 0.14 -16.81 -15.39
C ASN A 68 -0.26 -16.35 -16.80
N ARG A 69 0.51 -15.43 -17.40
CA ARG A 69 0.33 -14.92 -18.77
C ARG A 69 0.56 -15.97 -19.87
N GLY A 70 0.60 -17.26 -19.51
CA GLY A 70 1.01 -18.36 -20.38
C GLY A 70 -0.10 -19.01 -21.19
N ASP A 71 -1.37 -18.91 -20.77
CA ASP A 71 -2.46 -19.64 -21.43
C ASP A 71 -3.63 -18.73 -21.85
N THR A 72 -3.97 -18.89 -23.12
CA THR A 72 -5.07 -18.29 -23.89
C THR A 72 -6.41 -18.21 -23.15
N GLU A 73 -7.09 -17.08 -23.32
CA GLU A 73 -8.55 -16.87 -23.18
C GLU A 73 -9.26 -17.38 -21.91
N THR A 74 -8.62 -17.30 -20.75
CA THR A 74 -9.38 -17.41 -19.50
C THR A 74 -9.80 -16.02 -19.06
N ILE A 75 -11.11 -15.79 -18.95
CA ILE A 75 -11.72 -14.58 -18.37
C ILE A 75 -10.99 -14.29 -17.06
N VAL A 76 -10.14 -13.26 -17.07
CA VAL A 76 -9.35 -12.85 -15.92
C VAL A 76 -10.33 -12.28 -14.91
N THR A 77 -10.77 -13.12 -13.97
CA THR A 77 -11.34 -12.64 -12.73
C THR A 77 -10.19 -11.91 -12.06
N GLN A 78 -10.30 -10.57 -11.95
CA GLN A 78 -9.40 -9.78 -11.10
C GLN A 78 -9.26 -10.53 -9.76
N PRO A 79 -8.06 -10.61 -9.16
CA PRO A 79 -7.90 -11.26 -7.87
C PRO A 79 -8.83 -10.59 -6.87
N THR A 80 -9.99 -11.20 -6.64
CA THR A 80 -11.00 -10.64 -5.75
C THR A 80 -10.42 -10.67 -4.37
N PHE A 81 -10.25 -9.50 -3.76
CA PHE A 81 -9.91 -9.40 -2.35
C PHE A 81 -10.89 -10.29 -1.57
N PRO A 82 -10.39 -11.23 -0.74
CA PRO A 82 -11.26 -12.19 -0.09
C PRO A 82 -12.32 -11.45 0.73
N ASP A 83 -13.57 -11.85 0.56
CA ASP A 83 -14.66 -11.35 1.39
C ASP A 83 -14.44 -11.90 2.81
N TYR A 84 -13.85 -11.06 3.67
CA TYR A 84 -13.68 -11.36 5.09
C TYR A 84 -15.02 -11.28 5.87
N GLY A 85 -16.15 -11.20 5.16
CA GLY A 85 -17.48 -10.98 5.71
C GLY A 85 -17.70 -9.52 6.11
N ASN A 86 -18.95 -9.18 6.42
CA ASN A 86 -19.34 -7.87 6.97
C ASN A 86 -18.71 -7.55 8.35
N GLU A 87 -17.83 -8.41 8.87
CA GLU A 87 -17.15 -8.20 10.12
C GLU A 87 -15.90 -7.36 9.85
N ARG A 88 -16.01 -6.05 10.15
CA ARG A 88 -14.86 -5.14 10.27
C ARG A 88 -13.85 -5.72 11.24
N ALA A 89 -12.87 -6.39 10.67
CA ALA A 89 -12.09 -7.37 11.37
C ALA A 89 -10.78 -6.79 11.90
N PHE A 90 -10.20 -5.83 11.18
CA PHE A 90 -8.79 -5.51 11.34
C PHE A 90 -8.58 -4.17 12.08
N ASP A 91 -7.65 -4.17 13.02
CA ASP A 91 -7.15 -2.96 13.68
C ASP A 91 -6.13 -2.25 12.77
N ALA A 92 -5.36 -3.02 12.00
CA ALA A 92 -4.42 -2.50 11.03
C ALA A 92 -4.32 -3.38 9.77
N ILE A 93 -4.07 -2.74 8.64
CA ILE A 93 -3.72 -3.39 7.38
C ILE A 93 -2.37 -2.85 6.95
N ILE A 94 -1.43 -3.76 6.68
CA ILE A 94 -0.08 -3.44 6.24
C ILE A 94 0.05 -3.91 4.80
N ILE A 95 0.34 -2.99 3.89
CA ILE A 95 0.52 -3.25 2.46
C ILE A 95 2.00 -3.14 2.13
N ARG A 96 2.51 -4.20 1.49
CA ARG A 96 3.87 -4.29 0.96
C ARG A 96 3.76 -4.77 -0.48
N GLU A 97 4.35 -4.05 -1.43
CA GLU A 97 4.62 -4.58 -2.78
C GLU A 97 3.40 -5.16 -3.53
N HIS A 98 2.26 -4.49 -3.41
CA HIS A 98 1.06 -4.91 -4.10
C HIS A 98 0.97 -4.21 -5.46
N SER A 99 0.80 -4.98 -6.54
CA SER A 99 0.93 -4.53 -7.93
C SER A 99 0.12 -3.30 -8.28
N GLU A 100 -1.10 -3.22 -7.75
CA GLU A 100 -2.09 -2.17 -7.98
C GLU A 100 -1.61 -0.80 -7.46
N TYR A 101 -0.68 -0.80 -6.48
CA TYR A 101 -0.05 0.41 -5.95
C TYR A 101 1.32 0.70 -6.57
N ASN A 102 1.80 -0.14 -7.49
CA ASN A 102 2.97 0.13 -8.33
C ASN A 102 2.57 0.81 -9.65
N GLU A 103 1.31 0.67 -10.06
CA GLU A 103 0.73 1.36 -11.21
C GLU A 103 0.17 2.74 -10.80
N SER A 104 -0.70 3.36 -11.60
CA SER A 104 -1.21 4.67 -11.24
C SER A 104 -2.12 4.61 -10.00
N LEU A 105 -1.78 5.33 -8.92
CA LEU A 105 -2.66 5.48 -7.74
C LEU A 105 -4.00 6.17 -8.05
N SER A 106 -4.14 6.76 -9.24
CA SER A 106 -5.39 7.32 -9.76
C SER A 106 -6.23 6.32 -10.56
N SER A 107 -5.77 5.08 -10.74
CA SER A 107 -6.54 4.04 -11.45
C SER A 107 -7.77 3.65 -10.65
N LEU A 108 -8.82 3.22 -11.35
CA LEU A 108 -10.05 2.77 -10.70
C LEU A 108 -9.78 1.53 -9.83
N GLU A 109 -8.92 0.63 -10.31
CA GLU A 109 -8.51 -0.59 -9.63
C GLU A 109 -7.84 -0.28 -8.29
N CYS A 110 -6.89 0.67 -8.26
CA CYS A 110 -6.22 1.10 -7.03
C CYS A 110 -7.21 1.75 -6.06
N GLN A 111 -8.13 2.59 -6.55
CA GLN A 111 -9.13 3.27 -5.74
C GLN A 111 -10.14 2.27 -5.12
N LEU A 112 -10.63 1.32 -5.91
CA LEU A 112 -11.55 0.28 -5.44
C LEU A 112 -10.89 -0.67 -4.45
N LEU A 113 -9.65 -1.12 -4.72
CA LEU A 113 -8.90 -1.94 -3.78
C LEU A 113 -8.70 -1.20 -2.46
N THR A 114 -8.32 0.08 -2.52
CA THR A 114 -8.15 0.92 -1.32
C THR A 114 -9.45 1.03 -0.53
N ALA A 115 -10.58 1.25 -1.19
CA ALA A 115 -11.90 1.28 -0.55
C ALA A 115 -12.27 -0.06 0.11
N GLN A 116 -12.00 -1.18 -0.55
CA GLN A 116 -12.24 -2.52 0.01
C GLN A 116 -11.39 -2.77 1.27
N LEU A 117 -10.11 -2.40 1.23
CA LEU A 117 -9.23 -2.51 2.38
C LEU A 117 -9.72 -1.62 3.53
N MET A 118 -10.07 -0.36 3.26
CA MET A 118 -10.63 0.54 4.28
C MET A 118 -11.95 0.02 4.88
N ALA A 119 -12.80 -0.60 4.07
CA ALA A 119 -14.06 -1.17 4.54
C ALA A 119 -13.86 -2.35 5.51
N SER A 120 -12.72 -3.03 5.44
CA SER A 120 -12.37 -4.14 6.35
C SER A 120 -11.73 -3.68 7.68
N LEU A 121 -11.39 -2.41 7.81
CA LEU A 121 -10.87 -1.82 9.05
C LEU A 121 -12.00 -1.55 10.06
N ARG A 122 -11.67 -1.74 11.34
CA ARG A 122 -12.46 -1.22 12.46
C ARG A 122 -12.35 0.30 12.53
N PRO A 123 -13.36 1.03 13.07
CA PRO A 123 -13.24 2.46 13.29
C PRO A 123 -11.93 2.83 14.00
N THR A 124 -11.30 3.94 13.61
CA THR A 124 -9.95 4.36 14.04
C THR A 124 -8.78 3.46 13.62
N GLY A 125 -9.05 2.38 12.89
CA GLY A 125 -8.05 1.50 12.31
C GLY A 125 -7.14 2.23 11.30
N SER A 126 -6.09 1.53 10.87
CA SER A 126 -5.09 2.14 9.99
C SER A 126 -4.66 1.27 8.83
N LEU A 127 -4.43 1.92 7.70
CA LEU A 127 -3.88 1.36 6.48
C LEU A 127 -2.45 1.89 6.33
N SER A 128 -1.45 1.01 6.32
CA SER A 128 -0.04 1.39 6.20
C SER A 128 0.61 0.80 4.97
N PHE A 129 1.40 1.60 4.27
CA PHE A 129 2.24 1.20 3.15
C PHE A 129 3.70 1.26 3.58
N ILE A 130 4.44 0.19 3.29
CA ILE A 130 5.88 0.13 3.56
C ILE A 130 6.60 -0.02 2.23
N GLN A 131 7.43 0.97 1.90
CA GLN A 131 8.23 0.97 0.70
C GLN A 131 9.71 1.12 1.06
N GLU A 132 10.57 0.23 0.57
CA GLU A 132 12.00 0.51 0.54
C GLU A 132 12.27 1.57 -0.54
N CYS A 133 12.96 2.64 -0.17
CA CYS A 133 13.38 3.71 -1.06
C CYS A 133 14.80 3.39 -1.52
N PRO A 134 15.01 2.78 -2.69
CA PRO A 134 16.35 2.70 -3.23
C PRO A 134 16.81 4.11 -3.60
N ALA A 135 18.11 4.35 -3.46
CA ALA A 135 18.73 5.66 -3.67
C ALA A 135 18.56 6.23 -5.11
N THR A 136 17.94 5.49 -6.04
CA THR A 136 17.94 5.78 -7.48
C THR A 136 16.60 5.55 -8.20
N LEU A 137 15.50 5.17 -7.53
CA LEU A 137 14.24 4.94 -8.28
C LEU A 137 13.50 6.25 -8.57
N ALA A 138 13.57 6.68 -9.82
CA ALA A 138 12.70 7.70 -10.41
C ALA A 138 11.22 7.25 -10.55
N ASN A 139 10.92 5.99 -10.21
CA ASN A 139 9.62 5.34 -10.46
C ASN A 139 8.78 5.12 -9.19
N SER A 140 9.19 5.63 -8.03
CA SER A 140 8.33 5.61 -6.83
C SER A 140 7.31 6.75 -6.88
N HIS A 141 6.08 6.49 -6.43
CA HIS A 141 5.09 7.54 -6.25
C HIS A 141 5.60 8.63 -5.30
N GLN A 142 5.50 9.89 -5.74
CA GLN A 142 5.79 11.04 -4.90
C GLN A 142 4.72 11.21 -3.81
N ASP A 143 5.05 11.90 -2.71
CA ASP A 143 4.09 12.15 -1.62
C ASP A 143 2.77 12.74 -2.10
N VAL A 144 2.82 13.65 -3.07
CA VAL A 144 1.63 14.26 -3.68
C VAL A 144 0.72 13.24 -4.39
N CYS A 145 1.24 12.12 -4.90
CA CYS A 145 0.42 11.05 -5.47
C CYS A 145 -0.41 10.36 -4.38
N TRP A 146 0.20 10.11 -3.22
CA TRP A 146 -0.47 9.52 -2.06
C TRP A 146 -1.47 10.48 -1.43
N GLU A 147 -1.10 11.76 -1.26
CA GLU A 147 -2.01 12.82 -0.85
C GLU A 147 -3.23 12.89 -1.78
N LYS A 148 -3.00 12.76 -3.09
CA LYS A 148 -4.08 12.77 -4.08
C LYS A 148 -4.99 11.55 -3.95
N LEU A 149 -4.44 10.34 -3.84
CA LEU A 149 -5.21 9.12 -3.56
C LEU A 149 -6.10 9.30 -2.34
N PHE A 150 -5.51 9.73 -1.22
CA PHE A 150 -6.21 9.84 0.06
C PHE A 150 -7.07 11.10 0.21
N SER A 151 -6.93 12.11 -0.67
CA SER A 151 -7.73 13.33 -0.61
C SER A 151 -9.23 13.12 -0.78
N SER A 152 -9.62 12.01 -1.42
CA SER A 152 -11.02 11.65 -1.62
C SER A 152 -11.61 10.89 -0.43
N PHE A 153 -10.77 10.32 0.44
CA PHE A 153 -11.19 9.47 1.55
C PHE A 153 -11.22 10.26 2.86
N PRO A 154 -12.23 10.07 3.73
CA PRO A 154 -12.22 10.65 5.06
C PRO A 154 -11.14 9.98 5.91
N GLY A 155 -10.32 10.79 6.57
CA GLY A 155 -9.24 10.32 7.42
C GLY A 155 -8.04 11.26 7.40
N SER A 156 -6.89 10.73 7.81
CA SER A 156 -5.64 11.49 7.85
C SER A 156 -4.47 10.65 7.35
N LEU A 157 -3.67 11.22 6.46
CA LEU A 157 -2.43 10.63 5.97
C LEU A 157 -1.25 11.17 6.77
N ILE A 158 -0.37 10.27 7.21
CA ILE A 158 0.90 10.57 7.86
C ILE A 158 1.98 9.85 7.06
N SER A 159 3.08 10.55 6.75
CA SER A 159 4.24 9.96 6.08
C SER A 159 5.48 10.10 6.95
N GLU A 160 6.26 9.04 7.07
CA GLU A 160 7.52 9.00 7.82
C GLU A 160 8.62 8.39 6.95
N HIS A 161 9.78 9.05 6.91
CA HIS A 161 10.98 8.55 6.27
C HIS A 161 11.94 7.96 7.31
N ILE A 162 12.23 6.66 7.19
CA ILE A 162 13.02 5.89 8.14
C ILE A 162 14.34 5.49 7.48
N SER A 163 15.43 6.14 7.88
CA SER A 163 16.78 5.68 7.54
C SER A 163 17.28 4.61 8.51
N VAL A 164 17.85 3.54 7.94
CA VAL A 164 18.52 2.45 8.63
C VAL A 164 19.97 2.37 8.14
N ASN A 165 20.91 2.54 9.07
CA ASN A 165 22.32 2.32 8.79
C ASN A 165 22.66 0.87 9.11
N SER A 166 23.31 0.19 8.18
CA SER A 166 23.93 -1.10 8.47
C SER A 166 25.19 -0.89 9.32
N LEU A 167 25.30 -1.57 10.47
CA LEU A 167 26.49 -1.49 11.32
C LEU A 167 27.72 -2.16 10.67
N TRP A 168 27.49 -3.03 9.67
CA TRP A 168 28.53 -3.85 9.03
C TRP A 168 28.74 -3.50 7.55
N SER A 169 28.03 -2.50 7.02
CA SER A 169 28.26 -2.01 5.66
C SER A 169 27.95 -0.53 5.56
N ASN A 170 28.64 0.18 4.65
CA ASN A 170 28.31 1.58 4.33
C ASN A 170 26.98 1.71 3.55
N LYS A 171 26.19 0.63 3.43
CA LYS A 171 24.89 0.68 2.78
C LYS A 171 23.88 1.25 3.76
N ARG A 172 23.34 2.42 3.38
CA ARG A 172 22.19 3.04 4.04
C ARG A 172 20.94 2.59 3.30
N GLN A 173 20.03 1.96 4.03
CA GLN A 173 18.69 1.67 3.52
C GLN A 173 17.74 2.76 4.01
N ALA A 174 16.81 3.15 3.16
CA ALA A 174 15.77 4.12 3.47
C ALA A 174 14.43 3.45 3.22
N PHE A 175 13.46 3.76 4.08
CA PHE A 175 12.11 3.27 3.97
C PHE A 175 11.15 4.44 4.10
N GLU A 176 10.08 4.41 3.32
CA GLU A 176 8.92 5.27 3.50
C GLU A 176 7.79 4.46 4.10
N LEU A 177 7.29 4.95 5.23
CA LEU A 177 6.08 4.47 5.88
C LEU A 177 4.99 5.51 5.64
N ARG A 178 3.92 5.12 4.96
CA ARG A 178 2.73 5.97 4.79
C ARG A 178 1.56 5.34 5.49
N GLN A 179 0.97 6.04 6.44
CA GLN A 179 -0.14 5.58 7.24
C GLN A 179 -1.36 6.45 6.99
N PHE A 180 -2.46 5.83 6.59
CA PHE A 180 -3.77 6.45 6.57
C PHE A 180 -4.61 5.95 7.74
N ARG A 181 -5.05 6.84 8.62
CA ARG A 181 -5.97 6.51 9.72
C ARG A 181 -7.40 6.87 9.33
N ILE A 182 -8.29 5.89 9.40
CA ILE A 182 -9.72 6.08 9.10
C ILE A 182 -10.44 6.76 10.28
N PRO A 183 -11.56 7.46 10.05
CA PRO A 183 -12.29 8.14 11.12
C PRO A 183 -12.85 7.16 12.17
N ALA A 184 -13.24 7.72 13.32
CA ALA A 184 -13.99 6.98 14.33
C ALA A 184 -15.44 6.69 13.90
N GLU A 185 -15.95 7.41 12.91
CA GLU A 185 -17.27 7.17 12.34
C GLU A 185 -17.29 5.90 11.48
N GLN A 186 -18.36 5.14 11.63
CA GLN A 186 -18.62 3.91 10.90
C GLN A 186 -19.08 4.25 9.47
N ILE A 187 -18.23 3.96 8.48
CA ILE A 187 -18.56 4.13 7.05
C ILE A 187 -18.81 2.77 6.39
N GLU A 188 -19.97 2.57 5.80
CA GLU A 188 -20.35 1.31 5.16
C GLU A 188 -19.51 1.01 3.91
N ALA A 189 -19.34 -0.27 3.58
CA ALA A 189 -18.55 -0.69 2.42
C ALA A 189 -19.06 -0.09 1.10
N ALA A 190 -20.39 0.03 0.94
CA ALA A 190 -20.99 0.67 -0.23
C ALA A 190 -20.59 2.15 -0.36
N GLU A 191 -20.47 2.85 0.76
CA GLU A 191 -20.06 4.25 0.80
C GLU A 191 -18.59 4.43 0.46
N TRP A 192 -17.70 3.56 0.97
CA TRP A 192 -16.29 3.54 0.57
C TRP A 192 -16.14 3.35 -0.96
N ASN A 193 -16.91 2.43 -1.54
CA ASN A 193 -16.93 2.21 -2.99
C ASN A 193 -17.47 3.43 -3.77
N ARG A 194 -18.51 4.08 -3.25
CA ARG A 194 -19.05 5.32 -3.84
C ARG A 194 -18.01 6.45 -3.85
N ILE A 195 -17.26 6.60 -2.76
CA ILE A 195 -16.15 7.55 -2.66
C ILE A 195 -15.09 7.24 -3.73
N ALA A 196 -14.61 5.99 -3.79
CA ALA A 196 -13.58 5.57 -4.75
C ALA A 196 -13.99 5.80 -6.21
N THR A 197 -15.24 5.48 -6.56
CA THR A 197 -15.76 5.69 -7.92
C THR A 197 -15.92 7.17 -8.27
N SER A 198 -16.29 8.02 -7.30
CA SER A 198 -16.37 9.47 -7.52
C SER A 198 -15.01 10.18 -7.58
N ALA A 199 -13.95 9.55 -7.08
CA ALA A 199 -12.59 10.09 -7.01
C ALA A 199 -11.83 10.08 -8.35
N LEU A 200 -12.40 9.46 -9.38
CA LEU A 200 -11.77 9.32 -10.69
C LEU A 200 -11.54 10.68 -11.35
N VAL A 201 -10.27 11.01 -11.61
CA VAL A 201 -9.87 12.18 -12.41
C VAL A 201 -9.19 11.68 -13.68
N HIS A 202 -9.71 12.09 -14.84
CA HIS A 202 -9.32 11.57 -16.16
C HIS A 202 -7.87 11.88 -16.61
N ASN A 203 -7.32 10.92 -17.38
CA ASN A 203 -6.34 11.02 -18.49
C ASN A 203 -4.86 11.36 -18.24
N THR A 204 -4.35 11.36 -17.01
CA THR A 204 -2.89 11.45 -16.78
C THR A 204 -2.42 10.45 -15.73
N THR A 205 -1.21 9.92 -15.87
CA THR A 205 -0.60 9.10 -14.81
C THR A 205 -0.45 9.96 -13.55
N CYS A 206 -0.63 9.37 -12.37
CA CYS A 206 -0.54 10.11 -11.11
C CYS A 206 0.82 10.83 -10.95
N CYS A 207 1.91 10.22 -11.43
CA CYS A 207 3.25 10.79 -11.38
C CYS A 207 3.44 11.96 -12.37
N ASP A 208 2.83 11.91 -13.57
CA ASP A 208 2.88 13.06 -14.50
C ASP A 208 2.11 14.26 -13.95
N TRP A 209 0.97 14.01 -13.31
CA TRP A 209 0.20 15.04 -12.62
C TRP A 209 1.03 15.66 -11.47
N ALA A 210 1.69 14.81 -10.68
CA ALA A 210 2.56 15.22 -9.58
C ALA A 210 3.72 16.10 -10.04
N ALA A 211 4.41 15.69 -11.12
CA ALA A 211 5.52 16.45 -11.69
C ALA A 211 5.09 17.87 -12.11
N ARG A 212 3.89 18.02 -12.71
CA ARG A 212 3.35 19.35 -13.07
C ARG A 212 3.05 20.22 -11.86
N LYS A 213 2.49 19.63 -10.79
CA LYS A 213 2.18 20.34 -9.53
C LYS A 213 3.44 20.86 -8.84
N GLU A 214 4.49 20.06 -8.80
CA GLU A 214 5.76 20.42 -8.16
C GLU A 214 6.46 21.58 -8.89
N VAL A 215 6.42 21.60 -10.23
CA VAL A 215 6.92 22.73 -11.03
C VAL A 215 6.18 24.02 -10.68
N THR A 216 4.86 23.99 -10.59
CA THR A 216 4.06 25.17 -10.24
C THR A 216 4.35 25.67 -8.82
N ARG A 217 4.58 24.76 -7.86
CA ARG A 217 4.89 25.12 -6.46
C ARG A 217 6.27 25.79 -6.32
N ARG A 218 7.25 25.44 -7.16
CA ARG A 218 8.58 26.07 -7.15
C ARG A 218 8.63 27.42 -7.86
N ALA A 219 7.66 27.70 -8.71
CA ALA A 219 7.56 28.96 -9.46
C ALA A 219 6.76 30.05 -8.71
N ALA A 220 6.08 29.70 -7.62
CA ALA A 220 5.31 30.60 -6.76
C ALA A 220 6.09 30.98 -5.51
#